data_AF-A0A6N3GEI9-F1
#
_entry.id   AF-A0A6N3GEI9-F1
#
_cell.length_a   1.000
_cell.length_b   1.000
_cell.length_c   1.000
_cell.angle_alpha   90.00
_cell.angle_beta   90.00
_cell.angle_gamma   90.00
#
_symmetry.space_group_name_H-M   'P 1'
#
loop_
_entity.id
_entity.type
_entity.pdbx_description
1 polymer ?
#
loop_
_entity_poly.entity_id
_entity_poly.type
_entity_poly.pdbx_seq_one_letter_code
_entity_poly.pdbx_strand_id
1 'polypeptide(L)'
;MTLSNATGAAQANGGYTTVTGVVMDADNVADLEYQDGKTLVDINAAAAAYLSTLNDMLTISYYKGGVAYYPVLIKHFGDTETPWTMPDGGVLESYPGTDAANNWLGRYGVLRNTWYTVNVTGLKNIGFCEVPDAGTRYDDPLNQYIAVEIHILPWATRSQDVDL
;
A
#
# COMPACT_ATOMS: atom_id res chain seq x y z
N MET A 1 -10.18 23.51 0.68
CA MET A 1 -10.51 22.07 0.69
C MET A 1 -10.12 21.51 2.04
N THR A 2 -11.05 20.89 2.76
CA THR A 2 -10.80 20.23 4.03
C THR A 2 -10.91 18.72 3.84
N LEU A 3 -9.94 18.01 4.39
CA LEU A 3 -9.88 16.56 4.40
C LEU A 3 -10.21 16.10 5.82
N SER A 4 -10.97 15.01 5.96
CA SER A 4 -11.03 14.31 7.23
C SER A 4 -11.10 12.81 7.00
N ASN A 5 -10.94 12.06 8.07
CA ASN A 5 -10.78 10.63 8.01
C ASN A 5 -12.05 9.96 7.47
N ALA A 6 -11.89 8.80 6.83
CA ALA A 6 -12.98 7.84 6.74
C ALA A 6 -13.48 7.52 8.18
N THR A 7 -14.79 7.42 8.34
CA THR A 7 -15.48 7.32 9.63
C THR A 7 -14.79 6.34 10.59
N GLY A 8 -14.25 6.84 11.72
CA GLY A 8 -13.86 6.01 12.88
C GLY A 8 -12.38 5.69 13.09
N ALA A 9 -11.46 6.04 12.19
CA ALA A 9 -10.01 5.84 12.43
C ALA A 9 -9.27 7.18 12.39
N ALA A 10 -8.58 7.56 13.47
CA ALA A 10 -7.72 8.74 13.49
C ALA A 10 -6.62 8.62 12.42
N GLN A 11 -6.32 9.70 11.67
CA GLN A 11 -5.05 9.93 10.94
C GLN A 11 -3.81 9.91 11.88
N ALA A 12 -3.82 9.19 13.00
CA ALA A 12 -2.69 9.08 13.90
C ALA A 12 -1.44 8.57 13.17
N ASN A 13 -1.61 7.74 12.13
CA ASN A 13 -0.54 7.01 11.46
C ASN A 13 -0.48 7.19 9.92
N GLY A 14 -1.17 8.18 9.34
CA GLY A 14 -1.38 8.26 7.88
C GLY A 14 -2.59 7.43 7.43
N GLY A 15 -2.75 7.24 6.12
CA GLY A 15 -3.79 6.37 5.53
C GLY A 15 -4.62 7.01 4.42
N TYR A 16 -5.63 6.29 3.95
CA TYR A 16 -6.57 6.80 2.97
C TYR A 16 -7.55 7.79 3.60
N THR A 17 -7.81 8.90 2.93
CA THR A 17 -8.65 9.98 3.45
C THR A 17 -9.78 10.31 2.50
N THR A 18 -10.87 10.85 3.05
CA THR A 18 -11.99 11.37 2.28
C THR A 18 -12.01 12.89 2.33
N VAL A 19 -12.54 13.49 1.28
CA VAL A 19 -12.82 14.92 1.21
C VAL A 19 -14.11 15.17 1.98
N THR A 20 -14.07 16.06 2.96
CA THR A 20 -15.23 16.38 3.80
C THR A 20 -15.69 17.81 3.70
N GLY A 21 -14.94 18.64 2.99
CA GLY A 21 -15.41 19.96 2.60
C GLY A 21 -14.64 20.52 1.42
N VAL A 22 -15.39 21.11 0.50
CA VAL A 22 -14.86 22.01 -0.52
C VAL A 22 -15.62 23.33 -0.33
N VAL A 23 -14.89 24.35 0.07
CA VAL A 23 -15.42 25.69 0.33
C VAL A 23 -14.54 26.66 -0.44
N MET A 24 -15.18 27.46 -1.28
CA MET A 24 -14.59 28.64 -1.89
C MET A 24 -14.54 29.74 -0.84
N ASP A 25 -13.38 30.38 -0.74
CA ASP A 25 -13.14 31.44 0.22
C ASP A 25 -14.04 32.65 -0.09
N ALA A 26 -14.46 33.36 0.96
CA ALA A 26 -15.18 34.62 0.83
C ALA A 26 -14.23 35.82 0.71
N ASP A 27 -12.93 35.59 0.85
CA ASP A 27 -11.91 36.61 0.71
C ASP A 27 -11.77 37.09 -0.74
N ASN A 28 -11.71 38.41 -0.92
CA ASN A 28 -11.50 39.09 -2.20
C ASN A 28 -12.50 38.71 -3.32
N VAL A 29 -13.76 38.45 -2.95
CA VAL A 29 -14.83 38.07 -3.91
C VAL A 29 -15.62 39.26 -4.48
N ALA A 30 -15.21 40.50 -4.19
CA ALA A 30 -15.97 41.72 -4.53
C ALA A 30 -16.10 41.96 -6.05
N ASP A 31 -15.12 41.52 -6.83
CA ASP A 31 -15.06 41.71 -8.29
C ASP A 31 -15.61 40.50 -9.07
N LEU A 32 -16.17 39.50 -8.38
CA LEU A 32 -16.75 38.33 -9.02
C LEU A 32 -18.17 38.62 -9.51
N GLU A 33 -18.41 38.37 -10.80
CA GLU A 33 -19.75 38.39 -11.38
C GLU A 33 -20.35 36.98 -11.32
N TYR A 34 -21.55 36.87 -10.73
CA TYR A 34 -22.29 35.62 -10.61
C TYR A 34 -23.42 35.59 -11.65
N GLN A 35 -23.87 34.39 -12.00
CA GLN A 35 -25.12 34.24 -12.76
C GLN A 35 -26.29 34.84 -11.97
N ASP A 36 -27.32 35.30 -12.68
CA ASP A 36 -28.47 35.97 -12.07
C ASP A 36 -29.12 35.11 -10.97
N GLY A 37 -29.32 35.70 -9.80
CA GLY A 37 -29.83 35.02 -8.60
C GLY A 37 -28.90 33.98 -7.96
N LYS A 38 -27.62 33.91 -8.36
CA LYS A 38 -26.61 33.02 -7.75
C LYS A 38 -25.61 33.79 -6.92
N THR A 39 -25.07 33.12 -5.92
CA THR A 39 -24.09 33.65 -4.97
C THR A 39 -22.99 32.63 -4.68
N LEU A 40 -21.96 33.05 -3.95
CA LEU A 40 -20.95 32.16 -3.39
C LEU A 40 -21.55 31.02 -2.54
N VAL A 41 -22.69 31.28 -1.87
CA VAL A 41 -23.40 30.27 -1.07
C VAL A 41 -23.91 29.14 -1.96
N ASP A 42 -24.45 29.47 -3.14
CA ASP A 42 -24.93 28.47 -4.10
C ASP A 42 -23.79 27.61 -4.64
N ILE A 43 -22.62 28.21 -4.88
CA ILE A 43 -21.42 27.49 -5.32
C ILE A 43 -20.94 26.53 -4.22
N ASN A 44 -20.87 26.99 -2.97
CA ASN A 44 -20.48 26.16 -1.85
C ASN A 44 -21.49 25.03 -1.57
N ALA A 45 -22.79 25.28 -1.76
CA ALA A 45 -23.83 24.25 -1.68
C ALA A 45 -23.67 23.19 -2.78
N ALA A 46 -23.40 23.62 -4.02
CA ALA A 46 -23.13 22.71 -5.14
C ALA A 46 -21.84 21.90 -4.92
N ALA A 47 -20.77 22.53 -4.44
CA ALA A 47 -19.51 21.87 -4.12
C ALA A 47 -19.68 20.81 -3.01
N ALA A 48 -20.47 21.13 -1.97
CA ALA A 48 -20.82 20.17 -0.92
C ALA A 48 -21.60 18.97 -1.45
N ALA A 49 -22.56 19.19 -2.37
CA ALA A 49 -23.31 18.12 -3.01
C ALA A 49 -22.45 17.19 -3.89
N TYR A 50 -21.33 17.71 -4.42
CA TYR A 50 -20.41 16.95 -5.28
C TYR A 50 -19.37 16.11 -4.51
N LEU A 51 -19.31 16.23 -3.18
CA LEU A 51 -18.32 15.53 -2.35
C LEU A 51 -18.39 14.01 -2.46
N SER A 52 -19.59 13.43 -2.58
CA SER A 52 -19.75 11.97 -2.75
C SER A 52 -19.10 11.52 -4.06
N THR A 53 -19.44 12.18 -5.16
CA THR A 53 -18.86 11.90 -6.47
C THR A 53 -17.33 12.03 -6.47
N LEU A 54 -16.78 13.04 -5.79
CA LEU A 54 -15.32 13.17 -5.64
C LEU A 54 -14.69 11.99 -4.90
N ASN A 55 -15.29 11.58 -3.78
CA ASN A 55 -14.78 10.46 -2.98
C ASN A 55 -14.97 9.10 -3.68
N ASP A 56 -15.97 8.97 -4.55
CA ASP A 56 -16.18 7.77 -5.36
C ASP A 56 -15.18 7.68 -6.52
N MET A 57 -14.78 8.83 -7.09
CA MET A 57 -13.88 8.89 -8.24
C MET A 57 -12.39 8.89 -7.86
N LEU A 58 -12.04 9.39 -6.67
CA LEU A 58 -10.67 9.65 -6.29
C LEU A 58 -10.32 8.99 -4.96
N THR A 59 -9.13 8.38 -4.92
CA THR A 59 -8.52 7.88 -3.70
C THR A 59 -7.37 8.81 -3.30
N ILE A 60 -7.42 9.36 -2.08
CA ILE A 60 -6.38 10.26 -1.57
C ILE A 60 -5.55 9.50 -0.53
N SER A 61 -4.25 9.35 -0.80
CA SER A 61 -3.29 8.74 0.13
C SER A 61 -2.59 9.83 0.95
N TYR A 62 -2.71 9.79 2.28
CA TYR A 62 -2.08 10.74 3.19
C TYR A 62 -0.88 10.12 3.92
N TYR A 63 0.32 10.54 3.53
CA TYR A 63 1.59 10.11 4.13
C TYR A 63 1.96 11.03 5.29
N LYS A 64 1.47 10.71 6.49
CA LYS A 64 1.75 11.51 7.68
C LYS A 64 3.26 11.55 7.97
N GLY A 65 3.81 12.75 8.01
CA GLY A 65 5.25 12.96 8.21
C GLY A 65 6.13 12.37 7.10
N GLY A 66 5.57 12.10 5.92
CA GLY A 66 6.30 11.48 4.80
C GLY A 66 6.65 10.00 5.01
N VAL A 67 6.04 9.33 5.99
CA VAL A 67 6.29 7.91 6.28
C VAL A 67 5.53 7.02 5.29
N ALA A 68 6.22 6.03 4.72
CA ALA A 68 5.65 5.03 3.83
C ALA A 68 6.06 3.61 4.26
N TYR A 69 5.19 2.63 4.02
CA TYR A 69 5.36 1.24 4.43
C TYR A 69 5.61 0.33 3.24
N TYR A 70 6.52 -0.64 3.39
CA TYR A 70 6.91 -1.60 2.35
C TYR A 70 6.83 -3.03 2.92
N PRO A 71 5.75 -3.77 2.64
CA PRO A 71 5.65 -5.16 3.08
C PRO A 71 6.63 -6.03 2.28
N VAL A 72 7.45 -6.79 2.99
CA VAL A 72 8.38 -7.77 2.40
C VAL A 72 7.97 -9.16 2.88
N LEU A 73 7.62 -10.02 1.93
CA LEU A 73 7.31 -11.41 2.21
C LEU A 73 8.60 -12.23 2.14
N ILE A 74 8.79 -13.09 3.13
CA ILE A 74 10.01 -13.92 3.23
C ILE A 74 9.84 -15.12 2.31
N LYS A 75 10.47 -15.04 1.14
CA LYS A 75 10.58 -16.16 0.21
C LYS A 75 11.53 -17.20 0.79
N HIS A 76 11.07 -18.44 0.95
CA HIS A 76 11.88 -19.54 1.46
C HIS A 76 12.38 -20.45 0.34
N PHE A 77 11.46 -20.94 -0.51
CA PHE A 77 11.83 -21.71 -1.70
C PHE A 77 11.98 -20.78 -2.91
N GLY A 78 13.03 -21.02 -3.69
CA GLY A 78 13.39 -20.21 -4.86
C GLY A 78 12.45 -20.44 -6.04
N ASP A 79 12.72 -19.74 -7.14
CA ASP A 79 12.00 -19.95 -8.41
C ASP A 79 12.35 -21.29 -9.06
N THR A 80 13.43 -21.95 -8.64
CA THR A 80 13.77 -23.30 -9.12
C THR A 80 12.83 -24.34 -8.52
N GLU A 81 12.53 -24.24 -7.22
CA GLU A 81 11.65 -25.18 -6.51
C GLU A 81 10.18 -24.81 -6.62
N THR A 82 9.87 -23.52 -6.71
CA THR A 82 8.50 -22.99 -6.79
C THR A 82 8.34 -22.04 -7.97
N PRO A 83 8.52 -22.51 -9.22
CA PRO A 83 8.55 -21.63 -10.40
C PRO A 83 7.25 -20.85 -10.55
N TRP A 84 7.34 -19.53 -10.47
CA TRP A 84 6.21 -18.62 -10.67
C TRP A 84 6.58 -17.56 -11.69
N THR A 85 5.65 -17.32 -12.61
CA THR A 85 5.74 -16.25 -13.61
C THR A 85 4.50 -15.40 -13.51
N MET A 86 4.68 -14.08 -13.59
CA MET A 86 3.57 -13.14 -13.62
C MET A 86 2.58 -13.51 -14.74
N PRO A 87 1.28 -13.68 -14.42
CA PRO A 87 0.27 -13.94 -15.43
C PRO A 87 0.24 -12.84 -16.49
N ASP A 88 0.10 -13.24 -17.75
CA ASP A 88 0.00 -12.34 -18.90
C ASP A 88 -1.47 -12.13 -19.32
N GLY A 89 -1.70 -11.41 -20.42
CA GLY A 89 -3.04 -11.29 -21.02
C GLY A 89 -4.07 -10.49 -20.21
N GLY A 90 -3.65 -9.71 -19.22
CA GLY A 90 -4.54 -8.88 -18.41
C GLY A 90 -5.17 -9.58 -17.21
N VAL A 91 -4.66 -10.76 -16.82
CA VAL A 91 -5.05 -11.44 -15.58
C VAL A 91 -4.52 -10.65 -14.39
N LEU A 92 -5.41 -10.29 -13.46
CA LEU A 92 -5.10 -9.49 -12.26
C LEU A 92 -4.87 -10.33 -11.00
N GLU A 93 -5.07 -11.65 -11.09
CA GLU A 93 -4.82 -12.59 -10.00
C GLU A 93 -3.42 -13.17 -10.10
N SER A 94 -2.66 -13.24 -9.00
CA SER A 94 -1.30 -13.78 -9.02
C SER A 94 -1.23 -15.30 -9.18
N TYR A 95 -2.27 -16.02 -8.76
CA TYR A 95 -2.31 -17.49 -8.80
C TYR A 95 -3.56 -17.99 -9.54
N PRO A 96 -3.64 -17.81 -10.87
CA PRO A 96 -4.79 -18.28 -11.64
C PRO A 96 -4.79 -19.81 -11.75
N GLY A 97 -5.98 -20.40 -11.79
CA GLY A 97 -6.18 -21.83 -12.04
C GLY A 97 -6.44 -22.68 -10.79
N THR A 98 -6.95 -23.89 -11.01
CA THR A 98 -7.44 -24.78 -9.92
C THR A 98 -6.34 -25.44 -9.10
N ASP A 99 -5.13 -25.58 -9.66
CA ASP A 99 -4.00 -26.25 -9.01
C ASP A 99 -3.03 -25.28 -8.30
N ALA A 100 -3.42 -24.01 -8.19
CA ALA A 100 -2.61 -22.95 -7.61
C ALA A 100 -2.07 -23.30 -6.21
N ALA A 101 -2.92 -23.89 -5.37
CA ALA A 101 -2.54 -24.28 -4.02
C ALA A 101 -1.46 -25.37 -3.97
N ASN A 102 -1.25 -26.16 -5.03
CA ASN A 102 -0.27 -27.24 -5.07
C ASN A 102 1.07 -26.82 -5.71
N ASN A 103 1.04 -25.86 -6.64
CA ASN A 103 2.20 -25.51 -7.46
C ASN A 103 3.24 -24.65 -6.71
N TRP A 104 2.83 -23.92 -5.66
CA TRP A 104 3.68 -22.93 -4.99
C TRP A 104 3.74 -23.10 -3.46
N LEU A 105 3.46 -24.31 -2.96
CA LEU A 105 3.57 -24.61 -1.53
C LEU A 105 4.96 -24.32 -1.00
N GLY A 106 5.02 -23.53 0.08
CA GLY A 106 6.26 -23.18 0.76
C GLY A 106 7.12 -22.12 0.07
N ARG A 107 6.66 -21.54 -1.05
CA ARG A 107 7.35 -20.41 -1.71
C ARG A 107 7.63 -19.30 -0.70
N TYR A 108 6.63 -18.96 0.10
CA TYR A 108 6.75 -18.01 1.21
C TYR A 108 6.58 -18.72 2.55
N GLY A 109 7.36 -18.27 3.53
CA GLY A 109 7.25 -18.77 4.89
C GLY A 109 8.55 -18.67 5.68
N VAL A 110 8.40 -18.84 6.99
CA VAL A 110 9.53 -18.92 7.92
C VAL A 110 9.60 -20.31 8.52
N LEU A 111 10.74 -20.98 8.33
CA LEU A 111 11.00 -22.28 8.91
C LEU A 111 11.83 -22.13 10.19
N ARG A 112 11.57 -23.01 11.16
CA ARG A 112 12.35 -23.07 12.40
C ARG A 112 13.81 -23.37 12.10
N ASN A 113 14.72 -22.88 12.96
CA ASN A 113 16.16 -23.13 12.86
C ASN A 113 16.79 -22.62 11.54
N THR A 114 16.24 -21.53 11.00
CA THR A 114 16.72 -20.88 9.77
C THR A 114 16.95 -19.41 10.05
N TRP A 115 18.08 -18.88 9.58
CA TRP A 115 18.39 -17.45 9.62
C TRP A 115 18.03 -16.82 8.28
N TYR A 116 17.24 -15.75 8.31
CA TYR A 116 16.87 -14.96 7.13
C TYR A 116 17.49 -13.58 7.24
N THR A 117 18.42 -13.26 6.33
CA THR A 117 18.96 -11.90 6.19
C THR A 117 18.23 -11.21 5.05
N VAL A 118 17.57 -10.10 5.33
CA VAL A 118 16.80 -9.31 4.36
C VAL A 118 17.56 -8.01 4.07
N ASN A 119 18.07 -7.88 2.86
CA ASN A 119 18.83 -6.72 2.39
C ASN A 119 17.97 -5.90 1.43
N VAL A 120 17.72 -4.63 1.76
CA VAL A 120 17.06 -3.71 0.83
C VAL A 120 18.08 -3.19 -0.17
N THR A 121 17.86 -3.48 -1.45
CA THR A 121 18.78 -3.12 -2.55
C THR A 121 18.32 -1.88 -3.32
N GLY A 122 17.05 -1.50 -3.21
CA GLY A 122 16.54 -0.27 -3.81
C GLY A 122 15.06 -0.01 -3.58
N LEU A 123 14.63 1.22 -3.86
CA LEU A 123 13.24 1.65 -3.85
C LEU A 123 12.83 1.99 -5.29
N LYS A 124 11.72 1.40 -5.75
CA LYS A 124 11.22 1.61 -7.12
C LYS A 124 10.14 2.68 -7.18
N ASN A 125 9.30 2.74 -6.16
CA ASN A 125 8.17 3.67 -6.06
C ASN A 125 7.85 3.94 -4.58
N ILE A 126 7.00 4.94 -4.33
CA ILE A 126 6.47 5.17 -2.98
C ILE A 126 5.63 3.97 -2.53
N GLY A 127 5.79 3.58 -1.26
CA GLY A 127 5.07 2.48 -0.62
C GLY A 127 3.66 2.87 -0.18
N PHE A 128 3.11 2.14 0.79
CA PHE A 128 1.75 2.38 1.29
C PHE A 128 1.72 3.55 2.29
N CYS A 129 0.62 4.31 2.29
CA CYS A 129 0.41 5.43 3.21
C CYS A 129 0.02 5.01 4.64
N GLU A 130 -0.26 3.73 4.84
CA GLU A 130 -0.51 3.08 6.11
C GLU A 130 0.08 1.67 6.08
N VAL A 131 0.16 1.01 7.24
CA VAL A 131 0.60 -0.40 7.31
C VAL A 131 -0.42 -1.25 6.56
N PRO A 132 -0.06 -1.90 5.44
CA PRO A 132 -0.99 -2.71 4.69
C PRO A 132 -1.37 -3.96 5.49
N ASP A 133 -2.62 -4.41 5.32
CA ASP A 133 -3.08 -5.68 5.88
C ASP A 133 -2.32 -6.86 5.24
N ALA A 134 -1.96 -7.84 6.06
CA ALA A 134 -1.14 -8.97 5.63
C ALA A 134 -1.92 -10.09 4.92
N GLY A 135 -3.25 -10.14 5.06
CA GLY A 135 -4.09 -11.28 4.61
C GLY A 135 -4.94 -11.02 3.37
N THR A 136 -5.07 -9.77 2.92
CA THR A 136 -5.94 -9.41 1.79
C THR A 136 -5.23 -9.38 0.42
N ARG A 137 -3.91 -9.63 0.39
CA ARG A 137 -3.10 -9.51 -0.84
C ARG A 137 -2.50 -10.86 -1.24
N TYR A 138 -2.36 -11.08 -2.53
CA TYR A 138 -1.55 -12.18 -3.05
C TYR A 138 -0.07 -12.01 -2.65
N ASP A 139 0.59 -13.14 -2.37
CA ASP A 139 1.99 -13.15 -1.92
C ASP A 139 2.99 -12.76 -3.03
N ASP A 140 2.67 -13.05 -4.30
CA ASP A 140 3.39 -12.54 -5.48
C ASP A 140 2.63 -11.34 -6.09
N PRO A 141 2.70 -10.12 -5.53
CA PRO A 141 1.97 -8.97 -6.07
C PRO A 141 2.48 -8.57 -7.45
N LEU A 142 1.56 -8.17 -8.33
CA LEU A 142 1.89 -7.67 -9.67
C LEU A 142 2.66 -6.32 -9.62
N ASN A 143 2.53 -5.58 -8.51
CA ASN A 143 3.21 -4.32 -8.28
C ASN A 143 4.32 -4.47 -7.23
N GLN A 144 5.55 -4.12 -7.61
CA GLN A 144 6.72 -4.15 -6.72
C GLN A 144 7.23 -2.73 -6.43
N TYR A 145 7.22 -2.33 -5.15
CA TYR A 145 7.62 -0.99 -4.71
C TYR A 145 9.07 -0.94 -4.17
N ILE A 146 9.61 -2.08 -3.77
CA ILE A 146 10.93 -2.24 -3.16
C ILE A 146 11.68 -3.42 -3.79
N ALA A 147 12.99 -3.29 -3.92
CA ALA A 147 13.89 -4.37 -4.32
C ALA A 147 14.63 -4.90 -3.09
N VAL A 148 14.60 -6.21 -2.92
CA VAL A 148 15.13 -6.90 -1.74
C VAL A 148 15.88 -8.16 -2.17
N GLU A 149 16.99 -8.43 -1.50
CA GLU A 149 17.72 -9.68 -1.56
C GLU A 149 17.56 -10.42 -0.22
N ILE A 150 17.21 -11.71 -0.25
CA ILE A 150 17.02 -12.53 0.95
C ILE A 150 18.04 -13.66 0.93
N HIS A 151 18.91 -13.71 1.94
CA HIS A 151 19.81 -14.83 2.16
C HIS A 151 19.22 -15.75 3.23
N ILE A 152 19.19 -17.04 2.91
CA ILE A 152 18.69 -18.09 3.79
C ILE A 152 19.88 -18.94 4.22
N LEU A 153 20.12 -19.00 5.52
CA LEU A 153 21.21 -19.78 6.09
C LEU A 153 20.65 -20.79 7.10
N PRO A 154 21.09 -22.05 7.09
CA PRO A 154 20.77 -22.97 8.16
C PRO A 154 21.39 -22.45 9.46
N TRP A 155 20.66 -22.54 10.56
CA TRP A 155 21.24 -22.22 11.87
C TRP A 155 22.30 -23.27 12.22
N ALA A 156 23.53 -22.83 12.44
CA ALA A 156 24.67 -23.68 12.72
C ALA A 156 25.17 -23.49 14.16
N THR A 157 25.52 -24.59 14.83
CA THR A 157 26.22 -24.57 16.11
C THR A 157 27.67 -24.12 15.90
N ARG A 158 28.21 -23.31 16.81
CA ARG A 158 29.63 -22.94 16.83
C ARG A 158 30.31 -23.64 18.01
N SER A 159 31.38 -24.36 17.76
CA SER A 159 32.29 -24.87 18.79
C SER A 159 33.50 -23.95 18.88
N GLN A 160 33.92 -23.63 20.12
CA GLN A 160 35.16 -22.92 20.40
C GLN A 160 35.91 -23.71 21.46
N ASP A 161 37.04 -24.29 21.07
CA ASP A 161 37.97 -24.92 22.00
C ASP A 161 38.95 -23.86 22.50
N VAL A 162 39.15 -23.81 23.82
CA VAL A 162 40.13 -22.95 24.47
C VAL A 162 41.08 -23.87 25.23
N ASP A 163 42.35 -23.88 24.82
CA ASP A 163 43.41 -24.48 25.62
C ASP A 163 43.75 -23.52 26.77
N LEU A 164 43.80 -24.08 27.98
CA LEU A 164 44.14 -23.38 29.24
C LEU A 164 45.63 -23.52 29.57
#